data_AF-A0A9R0NWH2-F1
#
_entry.id   AF-A0A9R0NWH2-F1
#
_cell.length_a   1.000
_cell.length_b   1.000
_cell.length_c   1.000
_cell.angle_alpha   90.00
_cell.angle_beta   90.00
_cell.angle_gamma   90.00
#
_symmetry.space_group_name_H-M   'P 1'
#
loop_
_entity.id
_entity.type
_entity.pdbx_description
1 polymer ?
#
loop_
_entity_poly.entity_id
_entity_poly.type
_entity_poly.pdbx_seq_one_letter_code
_entity_poly.pdbx_strand_id
1 'polypeptide(L)'
;MTSVLTDNLGNTRPVPRPRPRPVTSDTLAELARLAALAELARRSSPSLMHHAILAGTSPATVAAAAQVDVAEAHIRWHEWADTAVGRDEYLRVHTAFAEAVVARHDALEEDL
;
A
#
# COMPACT_ATOMS: atom_id res chain seq x y z
N MET A 1 53.56 27.39 45.14
CA MET A 1 52.50 28.15 44.43
C MET A 1 51.49 27.15 43.89
N THR A 2 50.29 27.17 44.47
CA THR A 2 49.12 26.36 44.12
C THR A 2 48.44 26.92 42.88
N SER A 3 48.30 26.12 41.82
CA SER A 3 47.32 26.37 40.77
C SER A 3 46.24 25.30 40.89
N VAL A 4 45.04 25.75 41.27
CA VAL A 4 43.80 24.99 41.34
C VAL A 4 43.01 25.31 40.07
N LEU A 5 42.09 24.40 39.69
CA LEU A 5 41.02 24.54 38.69
C LEU A 5 41.49 24.14 37.28
N THR A 6 41.03 23.05 36.65
CA THR A 6 39.65 22.53 36.61
C THR A 6 39.66 21.04 36.24
N ASP A 7 39.47 20.15 37.21
CA ASP A 7 38.90 18.83 36.93
C ASP A 7 37.37 18.99 36.93
N ASN A 8 36.81 19.20 35.74
CA ASN A 8 35.36 19.26 35.57
C ASN A 8 34.81 17.84 35.76
N LEU A 9 34.43 17.58 37.00
CA LEU A 9 33.81 16.37 37.52
C LEU A 9 32.79 15.79 36.53
N GLY A 10 32.99 14.49 36.27
CA GLY A 10 32.11 13.69 35.45
C GLY A 10 30.66 13.80 35.90
N ASN A 11 29.84 14.36 35.04
CA ASN A 11 28.41 14.11 35.04
C ASN A 11 28.08 13.07 33.96
N THR A 12 28.77 11.93 34.00
CA THR A 12 28.44 10.74 33.20
C THR A 12 27.34 9.97 33.91
N ARG A 13 26.18 10.61 34.12
CA ARG A 13 24.97 9.82 34.43
C ARG A 13 24.71 8.95 33.21
N PRO A 14 24.71 7.60 33.33
CA PRO A 14 24.36 6.75 32.21
C PRO A 14 22.92 7.10 31.82
N VAL A 15 22.72 7.64 30.62
CA VAL A 15 21.38 7.80 30.07
C VAL A 15 20.77 6.40 30.03
N PRO A 16 19.63 6.15 30.71
CA PRO A 16 18.99 4.84 30.65
C PRO A 16 18.67 4.54 29.20
N ARG A 17 19.41 3.61 28.59
CA ARG A 17 19.06 3.11 27.26
C ARG A 17 17.70 2.42 27.41
N PRO A 18 16.68 2.79 26.62
CA PRO A 18 15.43 2.04 26.60
C PRO A 18 15.76 0.58 26.34
N ARG A 19 15.48 -0.31 27.30
CA ARG A 19 15.59 -1.74 27.05
C ARG A 19 14.52 -2.08 26.01
N PRO A 20 14.85 -2.80 24.94
CA PRO A 20 13.84 -3.33 24.03
C PRO A 20 12.82 -4.11 24.87
N ARG A 21 11.57 -3.64 24.88
CA ARG A 21 10.49 -4.39 25.54
C ARG A 21 10.31 -5.70 24.77
N PRO A 22 10.24 -6.85 25.45
CA PRO A 22 9.85 -8.08 24.78
C PRO A 22 8.47 -7.88 24.16
N VAL A 23 8.36 -8.10 22.85
CA VAL A 23 7.05 -8.17 22.19
C VAL A 23 6.38 -9.43 22.75
N THR A 24 5.28 -9.27 23.46
CA THR A 24 4.54 -10.42 24.01
C THR A 24 4.03 -11.28 22.87
N SER A 25 3.89 -12.60 23.10
CA SER A 25 3.38 -13.55 22.11
C SER A 25 2.07 -13.07 21.47
N ASP A 26 1.23 -12.42 22.25
CA ASP A 26 -0.09 -11.94 21.84
C ASP A 26 0.01 -10.79 20.83
N THR A 27 0.98 -9.87 21.00
CA THR A 27 1.22 -8.79 20.04
C THR A 27 1.77 -9.33 18.72
N LEU A 28 2.65 -10.34 18.75
CA LEU A 28 3.12 -11.00 17.53
C LEU A 28 1.99 -11.77 16.83
N ALA A 29 1.14 -12.45 17.60
CA ALA A 29 -0.03 -13.15 17.07
C ALA A 29 -1.03 -12.18 16.42
N GLU A 30 -1.23 -10.99 16.99
CA GLU A 30 -2.10 -9.97 16.41
C GLU A 30 -1.51 -9.41 15.12
N LEU A 31 -0.21 -9.09 15.09
CA LEU A 31 0.46 -8.65 13.86
C LEU A 31 0.39 -9.71 12.76
N ALA A 32 0.53 -10.99 13.11
CA ALA A 32 0.38 -12.08 12.16
C ALA A 32 -1.03 -12.17 11.58
N ARG A 33 -2.08 -11.95 12.39
CA ARG A 33 -3.47 -11.88 11.91
C ARG A 33 -3.69 -10.71 10.96
N LEU A 34 -3.20 -9.53 11.33
CA LEU A 34 -3.29 -8.34 10.48
C LEU A 34 -2.56 -8.53 9.15
N ALA A 35 -1.37 -9.15 9.17
CA ALA A 35 -0.63 -9.49 7.96
C ALA A 35 -1.39 -10.49 7.09
N ALA A 36 -2.02 -11.51 7.68
CA ALA A 36 -2.84 -12.47 6.94
C ALA A 36 -4.08 -11.82 6.32
N LEU A 37 -4.74 -10.90 7.03
CA LEU A 37 -5.86 -10.13 6.49
C LEU A 37 -5.43 -9.21 5.34
N ALA A 38 -4.30 -8.52 5.50
CA ALA A 38 -3.74 -7.71 4.43
C ALA A 38 -3.43 -8.58 3.20
N GLU A 39 -2.85 -9.76 3.38
CA GLU A 39 -2.58 -10.68 2.28
C GLU A 39 -3.85 -11.16 1.58
N LEU A 40 -4.88 -11.50 2.35
CA LEU A 40 -6.18 -11.88 1.80
C LEU A 40 -6.81 -10.74 1.00
N ALA A 41 -6.74 -9.51 1.52
CA ALA A 41 -7.23 -8.33 0.82
C ALA A 41 -6.46 -8.11 -0.49
N ARG A 42 -5.13 -8.24 -0.50
CA ARG A 42 -4.31 -8.12 -1.71
C ARG A 42 -4.69 -9.16 -2.77
N ARG A 43 -4.89 -10.42 -2.36
CA ARG A 43 -5.23 -11.51 -3.30
C ARG A 43 -6.64 -11.43 -3.85
N SER A 44 -7.58 -10.91 -3.08
CA SER A 44 -8.99 -10.79 -3.50
C SER A 44 -9.28 -9.49 -4.24
N SER A 45 -8.45 -8.45 -4.07
CA SER A 45 -8.65 -7.14 -4.68
C SER A 45 -8.81 -7.20 -6.21
N PRO A 46 -7.96 -7.90 -6.99
CA PRO A 46 -8.08 -7.94 -8.45
C PRO A 46 -9.41 -8.54 -8.97
N SER A 47 -9.91 -9.60 -8.34
CA SER A 47 -11.19 -10.19 -8.75
C SER A 47 -12.38 -9.30 -8.40
N LEU A 48 -12.31 -8.59 -7.26
CA LEU A 48 -13.32 -7.60 -6.88
C LEU A 48 -13.32 -6.41 -7.84
N MET A 49 -12.15 -5.90 -8.23
CA MET A 49 -12.02 -4.85 -9.24
C MET A 49 -12.68 -5.28 -10.56
N HIS A 50 -12.40 -6.51 -11.01
CA HIS A 50 -12.96 -7.07 -12.23
C HIS A 50 -14.50 -7.08 -12.21
N HIS A 51 -15.09 -7.67 -11.17
CA HIS A 51 -16.55 -7.74 -11.05
C HIS A 51 -17.20 -6.37 -10.88
N ALA A 52 -16.55 -5.44 -10.17
CA ALA A 52 -17.04 -4.07 -10.03
C ALA A 52 -17.11 -3.35 -11.39
N ILE A 53 -16.08 -3.50 -12.24
CA ILE A 53 -16.05 -2.90 -13.57
C ILE A 53 -17.09 -3.56 -14.49
N LEU A 54 -17.23 -4.89 -14.43
CA LEU A 54 -18.30 -5.59 -15.17
C LEU A 54 -19.70 -5.16 -14.71
N ALA A 55 -19.87 -4.77 -13.45
CA ALA A 55 -21.11 -4.19 -12.92
C ALA A 55 -21.31 -2.71 -13.30
N GLY A 56 -20.41 -2.10 -14.09
CA GLY A 56 -20.50 -0.73 -14.55
C GLY A 56 -19.83 0.31 -13.63
N THR A 57 -19.06 -0.12 -12.65
CA THR A 57 -18.29 0.81 -11.79
C THR A 57 -17.11 1.37 -12.58
N SER A 58 -16.89 2.68 -12.52
CA SER A 58 -15.77 3.30 -13.22
C SER A 58 -14.42 2.80 -12.66
N PRO A 59 -13.39 2.58 -13.50
CA PRO A 59 -12.06 2.18 -13.04
C PRO A 59 -11.44 3.19 -12.06
N ALA A 60 -11.73 4.48 -12.21
CA ALA A 60 -11.28 5.52 -11.27
C ALA A 60 -11.88 5.31 -9.86
N THR A 61 -13.17 5.01 -9.76
CA THR A 61 -13.83 4.69 -8.49
C THR A 61 -13.27 3.42 -7.87
N VAL A 62 -13.01 2.41 -8.70
CA VAL A 62 -12.43 1.12 -8.25
C VAL A 62 -11.02 1.31 -7.70
N ALA A 63 -10.17 2.07 -8.40
CA ALA A 63 -8.82 2.41 -7.95
C ALA A 63 -8.85 3.21 -6.63
N ALA A 64 -9.74 4.20 -6.53
CA ALA A 64 -9.92 4.98 -5.32
C ALA A 64 -10.38 4.13 -4.12
N ALA A 65 -11.30 3.18 -4.33
CA ALA A 65 -11.74 2.23 -3.30
C ALA A 65 -10.60 1.31 -2.83
N ALA A 66 -9.70 0.96 -3.74
CA ALA A 66 -8.49 0.19 -3.45
C ALA A 66 -7.32 1.04 -2.93
N GLN A 67 -7.53 2.36 -2.77
CA GLN A 67 -6.50 3.33 -2.34
C GLN A 67 -5.22 3.28 -3.19
N VAL A 68 -5.38 3.08 -4.49
CA VAL A 68 -4.29 3.08 -5.46
C VAL A 68 -4.61 3.98 -6.64
N ASP A 69 -3.58 4.31 -7.41
CA ASP A 69 -3.73 4.95 -8.72
C ASP A 69 -4.41 4.00 -9.74
N VAL A 70 -5.00 4.57 -10.79
CA VAL A 70 -5.70 3.83 -11.85
C VAL A 70 -4.75 2.93 -12.63
N ALA A 71 -3.52 3.38 -12.94
CA ALA A 71 -2.53 2.55 -13.64
C ALA A 71 -2.03 1.42 -12.75
N GLU A 72 -1.79 1.69 -11.46
CA GLU A 72 -1.44 0.64 -10.49
C GLU A 72 -2.58 -0.39 -10.32
N ALA A 73 -3.83 0.05 -10.26
CA ALA A 73 -4.99 -0.83 -10.23
C ALA A 73 -5.07 -1.69 -11.51
N HIS A 74 -4.80 -1.09 -12.68
CA HIS A 74 -4.78 -1.79 -13.96
C HIS A 74 -3.70 -2.87 -13.99
N ILE A 75 -2.48 -2.59 -13.53
CA ILE A 75 -1.38 -3.57 -13.48
C ILE A 75 -1.75 -4.75 -12.59
N ARG A 76 -2.21 -4.50 -11.36
CA ARG A 76 -2.60 -5.56 -10.41
C ARG A 76 -3.76 -6.40 -10.94
N TRP A 77 -4.74 -5.74 -11.56
CA TRP A 77 -5.82 -6.45 -12.21
C TRP A 77 -5.33 -7.29 -13.40
N HIS A 78 -4.45 -6.74 -14.23
CA HIS A 78 -3.90 -7.39 -15.42
C HIS A 78 -3.13 -8.68 -15.07
N GLU A 79 -2.23 -8.62 -14.08
CA GLU A 79 -1.46 -9.78 -13.63
C GLU A 79 -2.35 -10.93 -13.16
N TRP A 80 -3.46 -10.62 -12.48
CA TRP A 80 -4.45 -11.63 -12.09
C TRP A 80 -5.26 -12.13 -13.29
N ALA A 81 -5.75 -11.20 -14.12
CA ALA A 81 -6.67 -11.49 -15.22
C ALA A 81 -6.04 -12.36 -16.32
N ASP A 82 -4.71 -12.26 -16.53
CA ASP A 82 -3.96 -13.04 -17.51
C ASP A 82 -4.17 -14.56 -17.36
N THR A 83 -4.40 -15.03 -16.12
CA THR A 83 -4.62 -16.45 -15.82
C THR A 83 -6.03 -16.78 -15.34
N ALA A 84 -6.83 -15.77 -14.96
CA ALA A 84 -8.07 -15.96 -14.23
C ALA A 84 -9.36 -15.77 -15.06
N VAL A 85 -9.30 -15.09 -16.21
CA VAL A 85 -10.50 -14.76 -16.99
C VAL A 85 -10.36 -15.11 -18.47
N GLY A 86 -11.50 -15.22 -19.15
CA GLY A 86 -11.54 -15.44 -20.60
C GLY A 86 -11.11 -14.19 -21.39
N ARG A 87 -10.65 -14.40 -22.63
CA ARG A 87 -10.16 -13.32 -23.51
C ARG A 87 -11.14 -12.16 -23.68
N ASP A 88 -12.43 -12.45 -23.86
CA ASP A 88 -13.42 -11.40 -24.12
C ASP A 88 -13.68 -10.52 -22.90
N GLU A 89 -13.75 -11.12 -21.71
CA GLU A 89 -13.89 -10.40 -20.44
C GLU A 89 -12.64 -9.60 -20.12
N TYR A 90 -11.47 -10.20 -20.36
CA TYR A 90 -10.18 -9.53 -20.26
C TYR A 90 -10.18 -8.25 -21.12
N LEU A 91 -10.51 -8.34 -22.41
CA LEU A 91 -10.47 -7.20 -23.31
C LEU A 91 -11.43 -6.08 -22.87
N ARG A 92 -12.65 -6.43 -22.44
CA ARG A 92 -13.62 -5.43 -21.97
C ARG A 92 -13.09 -4.62 -20.78
N VAL A 93 -12.59 -5.30 -19.75
CA VAL A 93 -12.11 -4.62 -18.54
C VAL A 93 -10.78 -3.91 -18.81
N HIS A 94 -9.92 -4.48 -19.66
CA HIS A 94 -8.67 -3.86 -20.08
C HIS A 94 -8.92 -2.54 -20.83
N THR A 95 -9.87 -2.51 -21.78
CA THR A 95 -10.25 -1.29 -22.49
C THR A 95 -10.79 -0.24 -21.53
N ALA A 96 -11.66 -0.62 -20.58
CA ALA A 96 -12.17 0.32 -19.58
C ALA A 96 -11.04 0.96 -18.76
N PHE A 97 -10.07 0.17 -18.29
CA PHE A 97 -8.89 0.69 -17.60
C PHE A 97 -8.06 1.63 -18.49
N ALA A 98 -7.80 1.24 -19.75
CA ALA A 98 -7.03 2.06 -20.68
C ALA A 98 -7.68 3.42 -20.92
N GLU A 99 -9.00 3.46 -21.13
CA GLU A 99 -9.77 4.70 -21.28
C GLU A 99 -9.65 5.60 -20.03
N ALA A 100 -9.72 5.01 -18.83
CA ALA A 100 -9.59 5.76 -17.59
C ALA A 100 -8.18 6.32 -17.37
N VAL A 101 -7.14 5.60 -17.79
CA VAL A 101 -5.74 6.09 -17.74
C VAL A 101 -5.55 7.29 -18.68
N VAL A 102 -6.06 7.20 -19.90
CA VAL A 102 -6.01 8.31 -20.87
C VAL A 102 -6.76 9.53 -20.32
N ALA A 103 -8.00 9.35 -19.87
CA ALA A 103 -8.79 10.45 -19.31
C ALA A 103 -8.11 11.11 -18.10
N ARG A 104 -7.39 10.33 -17.29
CA ARG A 104 -6.60 10.87 -16.17
C ARG A 104 -5.40 11.68 -16.62
N HIS A 105 -4.72 11.23 -17.67
CA HIS A 105 -3.60 11.94 -18.27
C HIS A 105 -4.05 13.27 -18.86
N ASP A 106 -5.11 13.27 -19.67
CA ASP A 106 -5.64 14.48 -20.30
C ASP A 106 -6.07 15.52 -19.26
N ALA A 107 -6.75 15.09 -18.18
CA ALA A 107 -7.13 15.97 -17.09
C ALA A 107 -5.93 16.62 -16.37
N LEU A 108 -4.78 15.93 -16.31
CA LEU A 108 -3.56 16.49 -15.73
C LEU A 108 -2.88 17.50 -16.67
N GLU A 109 -3.01 17.32 -17.99
CA GLU A 109 -2.50 18.27 -18.98
C GLU A 109 -3.32 19.56 -19.02
N GLU A 110 -4.64 19.51 -18.81
CA GLU A 110 -5.51 20.69 -18.76
C GLU A 110 -5.27 21.60 -17.54
N ASP A 111 -4.74 21.03 -16.45
CA ASP A 111 -4.47 21.74 -15.18
C ASP A 111 -3.10 22.45 -15.14
N LEU A 112 -2.27 22.32 -16.20
CA LEU A 112 -0.90 22.87 -16.32
C LEU A 112 -0.83 24.14 -17.18
#